data_AF-A0A951DGQ6-F1
#
_entry.id   AF-A0A951DGQ6-F1
#
_cell.length_a   1.000
_cell.length_b   1.000
_cell.length_c   1.000
_cell.angle_alpha   90.00
_cell.angle_beta   90.00
_cell.angle_gamma   90.00
#
_symmetry.space_group_name_H-M   'P 1'
#
loop_
_entity.id
_entity.type
_entity.pdbx_description
1 polymer ?
#
loop_
_entity_poly.entity_id
_entity_poly.type
_entity_poly.pdbx_seq_one_letter_code
_entity_poly.pdbx_strand_id
1 'polypeptide(L)'
;MNAPTKFPTCHDVLTFLDDYVAGELAPDTRATFDRHLSVCPSCVAYLASYRETIAMARAAHRPPTLPTVPPELLAAIRTSIAPGK
;
A
#
# COMPACT_ATOMS: atom_id res chain seq x y z
N MET A 1 -3.76 6.43 -9.73
CA MET A 1 -4.89 6.14 -10.65
C MET A 1 -6.18 6.35 -9.87
N ASN A 2 -7.20 7.01 -10.44
CA ASN A 2 -8.41 7.33 -9.66
C ASN A 2 -9.39 6.16 -9.68
N ALA A 3 -9.41 5.37 -8.60
CA ALA A 3 -10.42 4.33 -8.40
C ALA A 3 -11.83 4.96 -8.23
N PRO A 4 -12.88 4.27 -8.67
CA PRO A 4 -14.22 4.84 -8.81
C PRO A 4 -14.85 5.26 -7.46
N THR A 5 -15.51 6.42 -7.44
CA THR A 5 -16.19 6.98 -6.26
C THR A 5 -17.59 6.40 -5.99
N LYS A 6 -18.09 5.52 -6.87
CA LYS A 6 -19.31 4.73 -6.63
C LYS A 6 -19.01 3.56 -5.67
N PHE A 7 -20.06 2.90 -5.15
CA PHE A 7 -19.87 1.65 -4.38
C PHE A 7 -19.18 0.60 -5.24
N PRO A 8 -18.01 0.06 -4.83
CA PRO A 8 -17.22 -0.82 -5.68
C PRO A 8 -17.83 -2.23 -5.71
N THR A 9 -17.71 -2.87 -6.87
CA THR A 9 -17.92 -4.32 -6.99
C THR A 9 -16.73 -5.08 -6.39
N CYS A 10 -16.86 -6.38 -6.15
CA CYS A 10 -15.72 -7.20 -5.74
C CYS A 10 -14.57 -7.09 -6.75
N HIS A 11 -14.88 -7.03 -8.05
CA HIS A 11 -13.87 -6.86 -9.10
C HIS A 11 -13.12 -5.53 -8.98
N ASP A 12 -13.83 -4.43 -8.68
CA ASP A 12 -13.20 -3.13 -8.46
C ASP A 12 -12.27 -3.18 -7.23
N VAL A 13 -12.72 -3.80 -6.13
CA VAL A 13 -11.90 -3.96 -4.92
C VAL A 13 -10.62 -4.76 -5.20
N LEU A 14 -10.73 -5.87 -5.91
CA LEU A 14 -9.59 -6.72 -6.26
C LEU A 14 -8.61 -6.03 -7.21
N THR A 15 -9.14 -5.25 -8.17
CA THR A 15 -8.33 -4.52 -9.16
C THR A 15 -7.45 -3.45 -8.50
N PHE A 16 -7.96 -2.77 -7.47
CA PHE A 16 -7.26 -1.68 -6.77
C PHE A 16 -6.87 -2.04 -5.34
N LEU A 17 -6.71 -3.34 -5.05
CA LEU A 17 -6.41 -3.81 -3.70
C LEU A 17 -5.02 -3.39 -3.22
N ASP A 18 -4.07 -3.28 -4.16
CA ASP A 18 -2.71 -2.85 -3.85
C ASP A 18 -2.70 -1.39 -3.35
N ASP A 19 -3.32 -0.48 -4.10
CA ASP A 19 -3.51 0.92 -3.70
C ASP A 19 -4.22 1.05 -2.34
N TYR A 20 -5.23 0.20 -2.08
CA TYR A 20 -5.94 0.15 -0.79
C TYR A 20 -5.00 -0.25 0.36
N VAL A 21 -4.17 -1.29 0.17
CA VAL A 21 -3.22 -1.77 1.18
C VAL A 21 -2.06 -0.80 1.38
N ALA A 22 -1.60 -0.16 0.30
CA ALA A 22 -0.56 0.88 0.33
C ALA A 22 -1.06 2.20 0.94
N GLY A 23 -2.38 2.38 1.07
CA GLY A 23 -2.98 3.61 1.60
C GLY A 23 -2.95 4.78 0.61
N GLU A 24 -2.86 4.47 -0.69
CA GLU A 24 -2.71 5.44 -1.78
C GLU A 24 -4.05 5.88 -2.40
N LEU A 25 -5.15 5.24 -1.98
CA LEU A 25 -6.49 5.64 -2.39
C LEU A 25 -6.87 6.99 -1.79
N ALA A 26 -7.53 7.84 -2.60
CA ALA A 26 -8.16 9.05 -2.12
C ALA A 26 -9.16 8.74 -0.98
N PRO A 27 -9.31 9.62 0.04
CA PRO A 27 -10.11 9.34 1.23
C PRO A 27 -11.54 8.87 0.92
N ASP A 28 -12.22 9.52 -0.02
CA ASP A 28 -13.58 9.16 -0.40
C ASP A 28 -13.67 7.77 -1.01
N THR A 29 -12.72 7.41 -1.89
CA THR A 29 -12.65 6.08 -2.50
C THR A 29 -12.28 5.01 -1.47
N ARG A 30 -11.38 5.33 -0.53
CA ARG A 30 -11.06 4.42 0.56
C ARG A 30 -12.28 4.11 1.43
N ALA A 31 -13.09 5.13 1.74
CA ALA A 31 -14.31 4.94 2.50
C ALA A 31 -15.33 4.04 1.79
N THR A 32 -15.43 4.10 0.45
CA THR A 32 -16.32 3.18 -0.29
C THR A 32 -15.81 1.74 -0.27
N PHE A 33 -14.49 1.53 -0.30
CA PHE A 33 -13.85 0.21 -0.14
C PHE A 33 -14.07 -0.34 1.26
N ASP A 34 -13.86 0.46 2.31
CA ASP A 34 -14.09 0.05 3.70
C ASP A 34 -15.55 -0.39 3.92
N ARG A 35 -16.51 0.34 3.33
CA ARG A 35 -17.92 -0.03 3.35
C ARG A 35 -18.22 -1.32 2.59
N HIS A 36 -17.52 -1.60 1.50
CA HIS A 36 -17.66 -2.89 0.80
C HIS A 36 -17.12 -4.04 1.65
N LEU A 37 -15.93 -3.86 2.25
CA LEU A 37 -15.28 -4.85 3.10
C LEU A 37 -16.08 -5.14 4.37
N SER A 38 -16.91 -4.21 4.87
CA SER A 38 -17.78 -4.48 6.02
C SER A 38 -18.98 -5.38 5.70
N VAL A 39 -19.35 -5.55 4.43
CA VAL A 39 -20.53 -6.33 4.01
C VAL A 39 -20.20 -7.54 3.14
N CYS A 40 -18.95 -7.70 2.70
CA CYS A 40 -18.53 -8.76 1.79
C CYS A 40 -17.47 -9.68 2.41
N PRO A 41 -17.86 -10.83 2.99
CA PRO A 41 -16.92 -11.76 3.63
C PRO A 41 -15.85 -12.33 2.70
N SER A 42 -16.16 -12.52 1.41
CA SER A 42 -15.20 -13.04 0.43
C SER A 42 -14.07 -12.05 0.16
N CYS A 43 -14.38 -10.75 0.04
CA CYS A 43 -13.36 -9.71 -0.11
C CYS A 43 -12.51 -9.55 1.15
N VAL A 44 -13.09 -9.74 2.35
CA VAL A 44 -12.31 -9.76 3.62
C VAL A 44 -11.34 -10.92 3.64
N ALA A 45 -11.79 -12.12 3.29
CA ALA A 45 -10.94 -13.31 3.22
C ALA A 45 -9.81 -13.12 2.20
N TYR A 46 -10.11 -12.58 1.01
CA TYR A 46 -9.10 -12.29 -0.01
C TYR A 46 -8.08 -11.26 0.48
N LEU A 47 -8.52 -10.17 1.11
CA LEU A 47 -7.62 -9.15 1.67
C LEU A 47 -6.67 -9.75 2.71
N ALA A 48 -7.13 -10.70 3.53
CA ALA A 48 -6.27 -11.41 4.47
C ALA A 48 -5.18 -12.23 3.75
N SER A 49 -5.56 -13.04 2.74
CA SER A 49 -4.61 -13.82 1.94
C SER A 49 -3.64 -12.94 1.15
N TYR A 50 -4.10 -11.79 0.65
CA TYR A 50 -3.25 -10.83 -0.07
C TYR A 50 -2.18 -10.23 0.86
N ARG A 51 -2.56 -9.81 2.07
CA ARG A 51 -1.61 -9.32 3.09
C ARG A 51 -0.58 -10.37 3.50
N GLU A 52 -1.01 -11.62 3.64
CA GLU A 52 -0.11 -12.74 3.90
C GLU A 52 0.88 -12.96 2.75
N THR A 53 0.40 -12.89 1.50
CA THR A 53 1.24 -12.99 0.30
C THR A 53 2.31 -11.90 0.29
N ILE A 54 1.95 -10.65 0.60
CA ILE A 54 2.92 -9.54 0.73
C ILE A 54 3.95 -9.85 1.83
N ALA A 55 3.52 -10.34 2.99
CA ALA A 55 4.42 -10.66 4.09
C ALA A 55 5.41 -11.77 3.71
N MET A 56 4.92 -12.83 3.07
CA MET A 56 5.76 -13.93 2.56
C MET A 56 6.74 -13.44 1.50
N ALA A 57 6.29 -12.63 0.54
CA ALA A 57 7.15 -12.06 -0.50
C ALA A 57 8.26 -11.19 0.11
N ARG A 58 7.94 -10.37 1.13
CA ARG A 58 8.93 -9.56 1.86
C ARG A 58 9.93 -10.42 2.62
N ALA A 59 9.48 -11.50 3.26
CA ALA A 59 10.35 -12.42 3.99
C ALA A 59 11.27 -13.22 3.06
N ALA A 60 10.78 -13.62 1.89
CA ALA A 60 11.55 -14.30 0.85
C ALA A 60 12.53 -13.35 0.16
N HIS A 61 12.25 -12.04 0.15
CA HIS A 61 13.16 -11.05 -0.39
C HIS A 61 14.40 -10.92 0.49
N ARG A 62 15.50 -11.53 0.04
CA ARG A 62 16.82 -11.26 0.58
C ARG A 62 17.35 -9.98 -0.07
N PRO A 63 17.36 -8.82 0.64
CA PRO A 63 17.92 -7.63 0.05
C PRO A 63 19.40 -7.89 -0.27
N PRO A 64 19.93 -7.33 -1.37
CA PRO A 64 21.36 -7.38 -1.61
C PRO A 64 22.06 -6.79 -0.39
N THR A 65 23.22 -7.36 -0.03
CA THR A 65 24.08 -6.74 0.97
C THR A 65 24.51 -5.38 0.42
N LEU A 66 23.86 -4.31 0.88
CA LEU A 66 24.22 -2.97 0.46
C LEU A 66 25.52 -2.58 1.16
N PRO A 67 26.46 -1.92 0.46
CA PRO A 67 27.60 -1.30 1.12
C PRO A 67 27.10 -0.30 2.16
N THR A 68 27.87 -0.12 3.23
CA THR A 68 27.56 0.84 4.29
C THR A 68 27.34 2.22 3.66
N VAL A 69 26.15 2.79 3.88
CA VAL A 69 25.82 4.10 3.31
C VAL A 69 26.76 5.15 3.92
N PRO A 70 27.50 5.92 3.11
CA PRO A 70 28.41 6.92 3.64
C PRO A 70 27.66 8.00 4.45
N PRO A 71 28.17 8.45 5.61
CA PRO A 71 27.50 9.44 6.46
C PRO A 71 27.19 10.77 5.74
N GLU A 72 28.04 11.18 4.81
CA GLU A 72 27.86 12.39 4.01
C GLU A 72 26.66 12.30 3.06
N LEU A 73 26.39 11.12 2.51
CA LEU A 73 25.21 10.90 1.67
C LEU A 73 23.93 10.93 2.51
N LEU A 74 23.93 10.33 3.70
CA LEU A 74 22.82 10.40 4.63
C LEU A 74 22.56 11.84 5.10
N ALA A 75 23.62 12.61 5.37
CA ALA A 75 23.52 14.02 5.74
C ALA A 75 22.90 14.84 4.60
N ALA A 76 23.40 14.68 3.37
CA ALA A 76 22.89 15.39 2.18
C ALA A 76 21.40 15.10 1.92
N ILE A 77 20.99 13.83 1.99
CA ILE A 77 19.58 13.43 1.82
C ILE A 77 18.68 14.09 2.88
N ARG A 78 19.12 14.12 4.15
CA ARG A 78 18.35 14.76 5.23
C ARG A 78 18.17 16.26 5.00
N THR A 79 19.20 16.97 4.53
CA THR A 79 19.08 18.40 4.17
C THR A 79 18.18 18.63 2.96
N SER A 80 18.13 17.69 2.00
CA SER A 80 17.27 17.81 0.82
C SER A 80 15.79 17.47 1.07
N ILE A 81 15.47 16.66 2.09
CA ILE A 81 14.08 16.28 2.44
C ILE A 81 13.53 17.11 3.61
N ALA A 82 14.38 17.85 4.32
CA ALA A 82 13.90 18.84 5.29
C ALA A 82 12.98 19.85 4.58
N PRO A 83 11.76 20.09 5.07
CA PRO A 83 10.87 21.06 4.45
C PRO A 83 11.56 22.43 4.45
N GLY A 84 11.72 23.00 3.26
CA GLY A 84 12.24 24.35 3.10
C GLY A 84 11.43 25.34 3.93
N LYS A 85 12.14 26.28 4.57
CA LYS A 85 11.56 27.46 5.20
C LYS A 85 10.73 28.27 4.20
#